data_AF-A0A2N1A3N2-F1
#
_entry.id   AF-A0A2N1A3N2-F1
#
_cell.length_a   1.000
_cell.length_b   1.000
_cell.length_c   1.000
_cell.angle_alpha   90.00
_cell.angle_beta   90.00
_cell.angle_gamma   90.00
#
_symmetry.space_group_name_H-M   'P 1'
#
loop_
_entity.id
_entity.type
_entity.pdbx_description
1 polymer ?
#
loop_
_entity_poly.entity_id
_entity_poly.type
_entity_poly.pdbx_seq_one_letter_code
_entity_poly.pdbx_strand_id
1 'polypeptide(L)'
;MTDISKAQLVEQLHLWGTQKISNEQLQDWMVTHYDPPEIAIGLGETEWVSEAMNIIMNEYELAKLDKFKIEGYQFALSFLDSDEATFYQRKHNFVHEGFSD
;
A
#
# COMPACT_ATOMS: atom_id res chain seq x y z
N MET A 1 0.40 -3.60 -21.41
CA MET A 1 1.02 -3.22 -20.12
C MET A 1 0.04 -3.59 -19.05
N THR A 2 0.49 -4.39 -18.08
CA THR A 2 -0.28 -4.67 -16.87
C THR A 2 0.01 -3.51 -15.91
N ASP A 3 -1.03 -2.88 -15.38
CA ASP A 3 -0.93 -1.76 -14.44
C ASP A 3 -1.72 -2.10 -13.17
N ILE A 4 -1.22 -1.66 -12.03
CA ILE A 4 -1.97 -1.61 -10.78
C ILE A 4 -2.49 -0.20 -10.59
N SER A 5 -3.79 -0.06 -10.72
CA SER A 5 -4.50 1.18 -10.43
C SER A 5 -4.66 1.39 -8.92
N LYS A 6 -4.82 2.65 -8.50
CA LYS A 6 -5.15 3.00 -7.11
C LYS A 6 -6.39 2.25 -6.61
N ALA A 7 -7.39 2.10 -7.48
CA ALA A 7 -8.64 1.40 -7.13
C ALA A 7 -8.39 -0.07 -6.74
N GLN A 8 -7.54 -0.79 -7.47
CA GLN A 8 -7.19 -2.19 -7.17
C GLN A 8 -6.45 -2.29 -5.83
N LEU A 9 -5.50 -1.39 -5.58
CA LEU A 9 -4.79 -1.36 -4.29
C LEU A 9 -5.75 -1.03 -3.13
N VAL A 10 -6.64 -0.06 -3.30
CA VAL A 10 -7.67 0.29 -2.31
C VAL A 10 -8.60 -0.88 -2.02
N GLU A 11 -9.01 -1.63 -3.05
CA GLU A 11 -9.85 -2.83 -2.88
C GLU A 11 -9.11 -3.89 -2.07
N GLN A 12 -7.85 -4.18 -2.40
CA GLN A 12 -7.05 -5.16 -1.68
C GLN A 12 -6.85 -4.77 -0.21
N LEU A 13 -6.55 -3.49 0.05
CA LEU A 13 -6.44 -2.94 1.40
C LEU A 13 -7.78 -3.03 2.15
N HIS A 14 -8.92 -2.78 1.49
CA HIS A 14 -10.24 -2.95 2.12
C HIS A 14 -10.55 -4.39 2.47
N LEU A 15 -10.23 -5.36 1.61
CA LEU A 15 -10.40 -6.78 1.91
C LEU A 15 -9.61 -7.14 3.17
N TRP A 16 -8.37 -6.65 3.29
CA TRP A 16 -7.55 -6.90 4.47
C TRP A 16 -8.04 -6.17 5.72
N GLY A 17 -8.34 -4.86 5.63
CA GLY A 17 -8.85 -4.06 6.74
C GLY A 17 -10.21 -4.52 7.27
N THR A 18 -11.01 -5.20 6.43
CA THR A 18 -12.27 -5.86 6.84
C THR A 18 -12.08 -7.34 7.22
N GLN A 19 -10.83 -7.80 7.35
CA GLN A 19 -10.45 -9.15 7.75
C GLN A 19 -11.01 -10.26 6.83
N LYS A 20 -11.30 -9.95 5.57
CA LYS A 20 -11.71 -10.93 4.56
C LYS A 20 -10.53 -11.71 3.99
N ILE A 21 -9.32 -11.16 4.11
CA ILE A 21 -8.06 -11.81 3.75
C ILE A 21 -7.05 -11.67 4.90
N SER A 22 -6.14 -12.64 5.01
CA SER A 22 -5.06 -12.62 6.02
C SER A 22 -3.92 -11.67 5.64
N ASN A 23 -2.99 -11.44 6.56
CA ASN A 23 -1.74 -10.72 6.28
C ASN A 23 -0.95 -11.40 5.15
N GLU A 24 -0.93 -12.74 5.11
CA GLU A 24 -0.24 -13.52 4.08
C GLU A 24 -0.86 -13.27 2.72
N GLN A 25 -2.19 -13.31 2.63
CA GLN A 25 -2.91 -13.06 1.37
C GLN A 25 -2.75 -11.61 0.89
N LEU A 26 -2.61 -10.64 1.79
CA LEU A 26 -2.25 -9.27 1.43
C LEU A 26 -0.83 -9.22 0.86
N GLN A 27 0.15 -9.78 1.57
CA GLN A 27 1.55 -9.77 1.17
C GLN A 27 1.79 -10.53 -0.15
N ASP A 28 1.19 -11.70 -0.33
CA ASP A 28 1.26 -12.49 -1.57
C ASP A 28 0.77 -11.67 -2.76
N TRP A 29 -0.28 -10.87 -2.58
CA TRP A 29 -0.77 -9.97 -3.62
C TRP A 29 0.24 -8.87 -3.93
N MET A 30 0.90 -8.29 -2.92
CA MET A 30 1.94 -7.28 -3.13
C MET A 30 3.13 -7.87 -3.88
N VAL A 31 3.64 -9.02 -3.46
CA VAL A 31 4.74 -9.73 -4.16
C VAL A 31 4.37 -10.03 -5.60
N THR A 32 3.16 -10.56 -5.84
CA THR A 32 2.70 -10.93 -7.20
C THR A 32 2.62 -9.74 -8.15
N HIS A 33 2.31 -8.55 -7.64
CA HIS A 33 2.02 -7.38 -8.48
C HIS A 33 3.09 -6.27 -8.43
N TYR A 34 3.98 -6.28 -7.43
CA TYR A 34 5.03 -5.26 -7.26
C TYR A 34 6.43 -5.78 -7.64
N ASP A 35 6.76 -7.04 -7.34
CA ASP A 35 8.09 -7.62 -7.65
C ASP A 35 8.37 -7.69 -9.17
N PRO A 36 7.40 -7.97 -10.06
CA PRO A 36 7.67 -8.03 -11.49
C PRO A 36 7.96 -6.64 -12.08
N PRO A 37 9.12 -6.40 -12.72
CA PRO A 37 9.51 -5.09 -13.28
C PRO A 37 8.66 -4.65 -14.49
N GLU A 38 7.76 -5.51 -14.97
CA GLU A 38 6.90 -5.27 -16.13
C GLU A 38 5.53 -4.66 -15.75
N ILE A 39 5.21 -4.60 -14.45
CA ILE A 39 3.95 -4.05 -13.96
C ILE A 39 4.13 -2.56 -13.64
N ALA A 40 3.36 -1.71 -14.32
CA ALA A 40 3.30 -0.29 -14.00
C ALA A 40 2.44 -0.07 -12.75
N ILE A 41 2.75 0.94 -11.94
CA ILE A 41 2.01 1.27 -10.72
C ILE A 41 1.46 2.70 -10.83
N GLY A 42 0.14 2.83 -10.70
CA GLY A 42 -0.52 4.13 -10.62
C GLY A 42 -0.47 4.91 -11.92
N LEU A 43 -0.63 4.27 -13.09
CA LEU A 43 -0.63 4.97 -14.36
C LEU A 43 -1.80 5.96 -14.44
N GLY A 44 -1.48 7.24 -14.67
CA GLY A 44 -2.46 8.33 -14.74
C GLY A 44 -2.79 9.00 -13.41
N GLU A 45 -2.22 8.50 -12.30
CA GLU A 45 -2.27 9.17 -11.00
C GLU A 45 -1.27 10.35 -10.94
N THR A 46 -1.44 11.23 -9.95
CA THR A 46 -0.42 12.24 -9.64
C THR A 46 0.84 11.59 -9.09
N GLU A 47 2.01 12.23 -9.23
CA GLU A 47 3.28 11.71 -8.71
C GLU A 47 3.21 11.33 -7.22
N TRP A 48 2.50 12.12 -6.41
CA TRP A 48 2.31 11.87 -4.98
C TRP A 48 1.53 10.58 -4.70
N VAL A 49 0.50 10.31 -5.50
CA VAL A 49 -0.32 9.12 -5.36
C VAL A 49 0.42 7.91 -5.91
N SER A 50 1.06 8.01 -7.08
CA SER A 50 1.87 6.92 -7.63
C SER A 50 3.02 6.54 -6.68
N GLU A 51 3.72 7.52 -6.11
CA GLU A 51 4.79 7.27 -5.13
C GLU A 51 4.23 6.64 -3.83
N ALA A 52 3.07 7.11 -3.34
CA ALA A 52 2.42 6.50 -2.19
C ALA A 52 2.04 5.03 -2.44
N MET A 53 1.53 4.73 -3.64
CA MET A 53 1.24 3.35 -4.05
C MET A 53 2.50 2.48 -4.05
N ASN A 54 3.60 2.96 -4.65
CA ASN A 54 4.88 2.23 -4.66
C ASN A 54 5.38 1.94 -3.24
N ILE A 55 5.37 2.94 -2.36
CA ILE A 55 5.80 2.77 -0.97
C ILE A 55 4.91 1.77 -0.23
N ILE A 56 3.58 1.88 -0.34
CA ILE A 56 2.65 0.97 0.34
C ILE A 56 2.88 -0.47 -0.11
N MET A 57 3.00 -0.69 -1.42
CA MET A 57 3.22 -2.03 -1.97
C MET A 57 4.57 -2.61 -1.51
N ASN A 58 5.63 -1.81 -1.55
CA ASN A 58 6.97 -2.20 -1.07
C ASN A 58 7.01 -2.55 0.42
N GLU A 59 6.40 -1.73 1.29
CA GLU A 59 6.43 -2.00 2.73
C GLU A 59 5.69 -3.31 3.08
N TYR A 60 4.52 -3.55 2.47
CA TYR A 60 3.79 -4.81 2.69
C TYR A 60 4.44 -6.02 2.02
N GLU A 61 5.18 -5.83 0.93
CA GLU A 61 5.99 -6.87 0.30
C GLU A 61 7.13 -7.32 1.23
N LEU A 62 7.85 -6.39 1.85
CA LEU A 62 9.07 -6.68 2.62
C LEU A 62 8.86 -6.94 4.11
N ALA A 63 7.80 -6.38 4.71
CA ALA A 63 7.58 -6.49 6.15
C ALA A 63 7.29 -7.93 6.59
N LYS A 64 7.68 -8.28 7.81
CA LYS A 64 7.29 -9.58 8.39
C LYS A 64 5.81 -9.54 8.76
N LEU A 65 5.11 -10.65 8.54
CA LEU A 65 3.65 -10.76 8.73
C LEU A 65 3.19 -10.43 10.16
N ASP A 66 4.01 -10.70 11.17
CA ASP A 66 3.74 -10.40 12.58
C ASP A 66 3.89 -8.90 12.91
N LYS A 67 4.42 -8.10 11.98
CA LYS A 67 4.58 -6.65 12.11
C LYS A 67 3.37 -5.87 11.61
N PHE A 68 2.46 -6.51 10.89
CA PHE A 68 1.32 -5.80 10.31
C PHE A 68 0.34 -5.43 11.42
N LYS A 69 0.01 -4.13 11.54
CA LYS A 69 -1.06 -3.65 12.41
C LYS A 69 -2.32 -3.45 11.59
N ILE A 70 -3.47 -3.92 12.07
CA ILE A 70 -4.74 -3.75 11.33
C ILE A 70 -5.09 -2.26 11.15
N GLU A 71 -4.66 -1.41 12.07
CA GLU A 71 -4.77 0.04 12.01
C GLU A 71 -3.98 0.63 10.82
N GLY A 72 -2.93 -0.06 10.38
CA GLY A 72 -2.13 0.27 9.20
C GLY A 72 -2.94 0.44 7.92
N TYR A 73 -4.08 -0.25 7.82
CA TYR A 73 -5.04 -0.08 6.73
C TYR A 73 -5.49 1.37 6.57
N GLN A 74 -5.86 2.05 7.67
CA GLN A 74 -6.34 3.43 7.60
C GLN A 74 -5.22 4.41 7.24
N PHE A 75 -4.00 4.15 7.71
CA PHE A 75 -2.84 4.95 7.33
C PHE A 75 -2.49 4.78 5.86
N ALA A 76 -2.54 3.55 5.32
CA ALA A 76 -2.32 3.28 3.90
C ALA A 76 -3.37 3.99 3.02
N LEU A 77 -4.67 3.89 3.36
CA LEU A 77 -5.72 4.60 2.61
C LEU A 77 -5.55 6.11 2.66
N SER A 78 -5.24 6.66 3.85
CA SER A 78 -4.98 8.10 3.98
C SER A 78 -3.80 8.52 3.12
N PHE A 79 -2.75 7.70 3.08
CA PHE A 79 -1.56 7.99 2.28
C PHE A 79 -1.84 7.97 0.77
N LEU A 80 -2.74 7.11 0.29
CA LEU A 80 -3.19 7.11 -1.11
C LEU A 80 -3.98 8.34 -1.54
N ASP A 81 -4.50 9.14 -0.60
CA ASP A 81 -5.19 10.41 -0.86
C ASP A 81 -4.26 11.63 -0.71
N SER A 82 -2.94 11.41 -0.75
CA SER A 82 -1.97 12.49 -0.54
C SER A 82 -1.83 13.41 -1.75
N ASP A 83 -1.46 14.65 -1.43
CA ASP A 83 -0.99 15.68 -2.34
C ASP A 83 0.36 16.22 -1.84
N GLU A 84 0.91 17.24 -2.51
CA GLU A 84 2.18 17.86 -2.13
C GLU A 84 2.22 18.30 -0.66
N ALA A 85 1.12 18.83 -0.13
CA ALA A 85 1.06 19.39 1.22
C ALA A 85 1.03 18.30 2.31
N THR A 86 0.50 17.12 1.99
CA THR A 86 0.22 16.06 2.97
C THR A 86 1.09 14.82 2.82
N PHE A 87 1.77 14.63 1.68
CA PHE A 87 2.51 13.43 1.34
C PHE A 87 3.50 12.98 2.42
N TYR A 88 4.42 13.85 2.83
CA TYR A 88 5.47 13.48 3.79
C TYR A 88 4.91 13.13 5.18
N GLN A 89 3.87 13.85 5.63
CA GLN A 89 3.24 13.56 6.90
C GLN A 89 2.54 12.19 6.88
N ARG A 90 1.80 11.90 5.80
CA ARG A 90 1.07 10.64 5.66
C ARG A 90 2.00 9.46 5.41
N LYS A 91 3.10 9.65 4.68
CA LYS A 91 4.19 8.68 4.54
C LYS A 91 4.73 8.29 5.91
N HIS A 92 5.09 9.28 6.74
CA HIS A 92 5.61 9.05 8.08
C HIS A 92 4.61 8.25 8.93
N ASN A 93 3.34 8.66 8.95
CA ASN A 93 2.31 7.95 9.68
C ASN A 93 2.15 6.50 9.20
N PHE A 94 2.15 6.25 7.89
CA PHE A 94 2.04 4.89 7.35
C PHE A 94 3.23 4.01 7.76
N VAL A 95 4.46 4.47 7.53
CA VAL A 95 5.68 3.67 7.78
C VAL A 95 5.86 3.37 9.27
N HIS A 96 5.55 4.33 10.16
CA HIS A 96 5.79 4.16 11.60
C HIS A 96 4.59 3.66 12.39
N GLU A 97 3.37 4.06 12.02
CA GLU A 97 2.16 3.67 12.76
C GLU A 97 1.46 2.46 12.14
N GLY A 98 1.71 2.17 10.86
CA GLY A 98 1.08 1.05 10.15
C GLY A 98 1.70 -0.32 10.42
N PHE A 99 2.89 -0.34 11.02
CA PHE A 99 3.62 -1.56 11.37
C PHE A 99 4.08 -1.48 12.83
N SER A 100 4.29 -2.63 13.50
CA SER A 100 4.98 -2.66 14.78
C SER A 100 6.50 -2.63 14.60
N ASP A 101 7.20 -2.07 15.57
CA ASP A 101 8.67 -2.10 15.66
C ASP A 101 9.19 -3.53 15.82
#